data_AF-A0A537ZDS9-F1
#
_entry.id   AF-A0A537ZDS9-F1
#
_cell.length_a   1.000
_cell.length_b   1.000
_cell.length_c   1.000
_cell.angle_alpha   90.00
_cell.angle_beta   90.00
_cell.angle_gamma   90.00
#
_symmetry.space_group_name_H-M   'P 1'
#
loop_
_entity.id
_entity.type
_entity.pdbx_description
1 polymer ?
#
loop_
_entity_poly.entity_id
_entity_poly.type
_entity_poly.pdbx_seq_one_letter_code
_entity_poly.pdbx_strand_id
1 'polypeptide(L)'
;MWLGMDLGTDRPGATPVGGLVRVDAATNGVRDALLPGTRVFRVVSDGDAVYALGIETSAAGVTLVRVDRPGEIGATAHLGLNTLSAGDGQLWFGGFDFDPSSSAGDEPGLVGQVDPATLQALRTTHVDATAQTYRLHMAAANGVVWVLVPETSTLYRITP
;
A
#
# COMPACT_ATOMS: atom_id res chain seq x y z
N MET A 1 -3.91 17.19 1.93
CA MET A 1 -2.92 16.12 1.69
C MET A 1 -3.12 15.03 2.72
N TRP A 2 -2.96 13.76 2.34
CA TRP A 2 -3.06 12.62 3.25
C TRP A 2 -1.67 12.16 3.65
N LEU A 3 -1.48 11.84 4.94
CA LEU A 3 -0.20 11.38 5.46
C LEU A 3 -0.43 10.13 6.30
N GLY A 4 0.38 9.10 6.06
CA GLY A 4 0.62 8.06 7.05
C GLY A 4 1.58 8.60 8.09
N MET A 5 1.18 8.59 9.35
CA MET A 5 2.07 8.96 10.46
C MET A 5 2.27 7.76 11.37
N ASP A 6 3.54 7.43 11.63
CA ASP A 6 3.92 6.62 12.79
C ASP A 6 4.04 7.61 13.96
N LEU A 7 2.95 7.80 14.70
CA LEU A 7 2.98 8.62 15.92
C LEU A 7 3.66 7.80 17.02
N GLY A 8 4.99 7.77 16.97
CA GLY A 8 5.80 7.25 18.06
C GLY A 8 5.52 8.06 19.31
N THR A 9 4.83 7.47 20.28
CA THR A 9 4.91 7.98 21.65
C THR A 9 6.26 7.52 22.21
N ASP A 10 7.17 8.45 22.50
CA ASP A 10 8.45 8.25 23.20
C ASP A 10 8.25 7.77 24.67
N ARG A 11 7.43 6.74 24.88
CA ARG A 11 7.26 6.08 26.17
C ARG A 11 7.70 4.62 26.04
N PRO A 12 8.73 4.20 26.79
CA PRO A 12 9.07 2.78 26.90
C PRO A 12 7.84 2.00 27.36
N GLY A 13 7.39 1.04 26.55
CA GLY A 13 6.21 0.20 26.82
C GLY A 13 4.89 0.67 26.20
N ALA A 14 4.87 1.77 25.43
CA ALA A 14 3.71 2.15 24.63
C ALA A 14 3.83 1.59 23.21
N THR A 15 2.83 0.86 22.73
CA THR A 15 2.73 0.44 21.33
C THR A 15 2.62 1.68 20.45
N PRO A 16 3.42 1.84 19.38
CA PRO A 16 3.25 2.94 18.44
C PRO A 16 1.84 2.91 17.87
N VAL A 17 1.07 3.99 18.11
CA VAL A 17 -0.27 4.15 17.56
C VAL A 17 -0.11 4.93 16.26
N GLY A 18 0.33 4.24 15.21
CA GLY A 18 0.28 4.78 13.85
C GLY A 18 -1.15 5.09 13.44
N GLY A 19 -1.33 5.97 12.46
CA GLY A 19 -2.63 6.28 11.91
C GLY A 19 -2.57 7.00 10.57
N LEU A 20 -3.64 6.87 9.79
CA LEU A 20 -3.87 7.67 8.60
C LEU A 20 -4.52 8.99 9.02
N VAL A 21 -3.88 10.12 8.68
CA VAL A 21 -4.40 11.45 8.99
C VAL A 21 -4.60 12.33 7.77
N ARG A 22 -5.63 13.17 7.83
CA ARG A 22 -5.85 14.24 6.85
C ARG A 22 -5.21 15.53 7.31
N VAL A 23 -4.37 16.13 6.46
CA VAL A 23 -3.81 17.47 6.67
C VAL A 23 -4.47 18.45 5.71
N ASP A 24 -5.04 19.52 6.26
CA ASP A 24 -5.47 20.67 5.48
C ASP A 24 -4.23 21.44 5.00
N ALA A 25 -4.10 21.61 3.69
CA ALA A 25 -2.92 22.25 3.10
C ALA A 25 -2.90 23.77 3.30
N ALA A 26 -4.06 24.42 3.47
CA ALA A 26 -4.15 25.86 3.69
C ALA A 26 -3.83 26.22 5.15
N THR A 27 -4.16 25.36 6.10
CA THR A 27 -3.94 25.62 7.53
C THR A 27 -2.81 24.80 8.16
N ASN A 28 -2.23 23.85 7.40
CA ASN A 28 -1.32 22.81 7.92
C ASN A 28 -1.89 22.06 9.14
N GLY A 29 -3.21 22.03 9.27
CA GLY A 29 -3.90 21.45 10.43
C GLY A 29 -4.24 19.98 10.19
N VAL A 30 -3.98 19.13 11.17
CA VAL A 30 -4.50 17.75 11.19
C VAL A 30 -5.99 17.80 11.50
N ARG A 31 -6.82 17.17 10.66
CA ARG A 31 -8.29 17.22 10.79
C ARG A 31 -8.91 15.91 11.26
N ASP A 32 -8.47 14.79 10.69
CA ASP A 32 -9.13 13.49 10.87
C ASP A 32 -8.08 12.40 11.12
N ALA A 33 -8.34 11.49 12.07
CA ALA A 33 -7.56 10.27 12.29
C ALA A 33 -8.45 9.06 11.98
N LEU A 34 -8.09 8.29 10.94
CA LEU A 34 -9.02 7.35 10.31
C LEU A 34 -8.81 5.89 10.66
N LEU A 35 -7.57 5.53 10.98
CA LEU A 35 -7.20 4.17 11.38
C LEU A 35 -6.45 4.23 12.71
N PRO A 36 -7.10 4.64 13.81
CA PRO A 36 -6.45 4.74 15.11
C PRO A 36 -6.05 3.34 15.60
N GLY A 37 -4.79 3.18 16.03
CA GLY A 37 -4.29 1.89 16.52
C GLY A 37 -3.79 0.94 15.44
N THR A 38 -3.85 1.35 14.17
CA THR A 38 -3.30 0.59 13.05
C THR A 38 -1.98 1.21 12.62
N ARG A 39 -0.91 0.42 12.61
CA ARG A 39 0.37 0.91 12.07
C ARG A 39 0.26 1.02 10.55
N VAL A 40 0.24 2.25 10.03
CA VAL A 40 0.18 2.54 8.59
C VAL A 40 1.60 2.75 8.04
N PHE A 41 1.98 1.97 7.04
CA PHE A 41 3.35 1.99 6.47
C PHE A 41 3.45 2.77 5.16
N ARG A 42 2.35 2.79 4.40
CA ARG A 42 2.28 3.41 3.08
C ARG A 42 0.91 4.02 2.89
N VAL A 43 0.89 5.18 2.26
CA VAL A 43 -0.32 5.86 1.81
C VAL A 43 -0.06 6.37 0.40
N VAL A 44 -0.97 6.06 -0.52
CA VAL A 44 -0.99 6.62 -1.88
C VAL A 44 -2.38 7.18 -2.15
N SER A 45 -2.46 8.11 -3.10
CA SER A 45 -3.73 8.72 -3.50
C SER A 45 -3.80 8.85 -5.00
N ASP A 46 -5.01 8.69 -5.54
CA ASP A 46 -5.32 8.98 -6.93
C ASP A 46 -6.66 9.72 -6.99
N GLY A 47 -6.62 10.98 -7.45
CA GLY A 47 -7.71 11.91 -7.27
C GLY A 47 -8.10 12.07 -5.79
N ASP A 48 -9.37 11.84 -5.48
CA ASP A 48 -9.92 11.91 -4.12
C ASP A 48 -9.79 10.59 -3.34
N ALA A 49 -9.48 9.48 -4.01
CA ALA A 49 -9.35 8.19 -3.36
C ALA A 49 -7.99 8.06 -2.65
N VAL A 50 -8.01 7.44 -1.46
CA VAL A 50 -6.81 7.17 -0.66
C VAL A 50 -6.71 5.70 -0.35
N TYR A 51 -5.50 5.17 -0.52
CA TYR A 51 -5.18 3.78 -0.26
C TYR A 51 -4.07 3.69 0.77
N ALA A 52 -4.30 2.91 1.82
CA ALA A 52 -3.35 2.75 2.92
C ALA A 52 -3.01 1.28 3.15
N LEU A 53 -1.72 1.00 3.37
CA LEU A 53 -1.27 -0.30 3.90
C LEU A 53 -1.12 -0.19 5.41
N GLY A 54 -1.89 -0.98 6.15
CA GLY A 54 -1.81 -1.10 7.60
C GLY A 54 -1.44 -2.51 8.05
N ILE A 55 -0.72 -2.67 9.16
CA ILE A 55 -0.65 -3.96 9.88
C ILE A 55 -1.77 -3.96 10.93
N GLU A 56 -2.68 -4.94 10.85
CA GLU A 56 -3.51 -5.27 12.00
C GLU A 56 -2.64 -5.91 13.08
N THR A 57 -2.86 -5.52 14.34
CA THR A 57 -2.11 -6.00 15.51
C THR A 57 -2.43 -7.45 15.89
N SER A 58 -3.25 -8.15 15.10
CA SER A 58 -3.46 -9.59 15.15
C SER A 58 -2.71 -10.25 13.99
N ALA A 59 -2.32 -11.52 14.13
CA ALA A 59 -1.36 -12.23 13.28
C ALA A 59 -1.74 -12.46 11.79
N ALA A 60 -2.60 -11.62 11.19
CA ALA A 60 -3.25 -11.82 9.89
C ALA A 60 -2.63 -11.07 8.70
N GLY A 61 -1.46 -10.45 8.84
CA GLY A 61 -0.73 -9.83 7.72
C GLY A 61 -1.00 -8.34 7.50
N VAL A 62 -0.74 -7.85 6.28
CA VAL A 62 -0.93 -6.45 5.89
C VAL A 62 -2.31 -6.30 5.25
N THR A 63 -3.05 -5.26 5.65
CA THR A 63 -4.37 -4.93 5.11
C THR A 63 -4.25 -3.69 4.24
N LEU A 64 -4.69 -3.81 2.98
CA LEU A 64 -4.96 -2.68 2.10
C LEU A 64 -6.35 -2.13 2.39
N VAL A 65 -6.43 -0.83 2.66
CA VAL A 65 -7.69 -0.13 2.95
C VAL A 65 -7.90 0.98 1.94
N ARG A 66 -9.10 1.04 1.35
CA ARG A 66 -9.57 2.18 0.57
C ARG A 66 -10.39 3.09 1.47
N VAL A 67 -10.06 4.38 1.45
CA VAL A 67 -10.78 5.43 2.15
C VAL A 67 -11.36 6.39 1.12
N ASP A 68 -12.69 6.41 1.03
CA ASP A 68 -13.42 7.29 0.10
C ASP A 68 -13.67 8.67 0.70
N ARG A 69 -13.87 8.73 2.02
CA ARG A 69 -14.07 9.96 2.80
C ARG A 69 -13.47 9.79 4.19
N PRO A 70 -13.19 10.88 4.92
CA PRO A 70 -12.79 10.77 6.32
C PRO A 70 -13.80 9.95 7.13
N GLY A 71 -13.33 8.82 7.66
CA GLY A 71 -14.09 7.92 8.54
C GLY A 71 -14.89 6.84 7.81
N GLU A 72 -14.83 6.82 6.47
CA GLU A 72 -15.56 5.87 5.64
C GLU A 72 -14.59 4.91 4.94
N ILE A 73 -14.55 3.68 5.43
CA ILE A 73 -13.82 2.58 4.79
C ILE A 73 -14.68 2.03 3.66
N GLY A 74 -14.24 2.23 2.42
CA GLY A 74 -14.95 1.78 1.22
C GLY A 74 -14.70 0.30 0.91
N ALA A 75 -13.47 -0.18 1.16
CA ALA A 75 -13.08 -1.57 0.94
C ALA A 75 -11.82 -1.95 1.74
N THR A 76 -11.66 -3.24 2.02
CA THR A 76 -10.45 -3.83 2.62
C THR A 76 -10.03 -5.10 1.88
N ALA A 77 -8.72 -5.36 1.82
CA ALA A 77 -8.15 -6.60 1.31
C ALA A 77 -6.93 -7.01 2.12
N HIS A 78 -6.79 -8.30 2.43
CA HIS A 78 -5.62 -8.85 3.11
C HIS A 78 -4.59 -9.26 2.07
N LEU A 79 -3.52 -8.48 1.96
CA LEU A 79 -2.54 -8.62 0.90
C LEU A 79 -1.15 -8.56 1.54
N GLY A 80 -0.29 -9.54 1.27
CA GLY A 80 1.11 -9.51 1.65
C GLY A 80 1.86 -8.47 0.81
N LEU A 81 1.62 -7.18 1.01
CA LEU A 81 2.19 -6.10 0.20
C LEU A 81 3.30 -5.37 0.92
N ASN A 82 4.32 -4.96 0.16
CA ASN A 82 5.39 -4.08 0.65
C ASN A 82 5.34 -2.69 0.02
N THR A 83 4.68 -2.53 -1.13
CA THR A 83 4.66 -1.27 -1.87
C THR A 83 3.33 -1.08 -2.59
N LEU A 84 2.96 0.18 -2.76
CA LEU A 84 1.79 0.61 -3.51
C LEU A 84 2.17 1.74 -4.45
N SER A 85 1.48 1.78 -5.59
CA SER A 85 1.50 2.92 -6.49
C SER A 85 0.10 3.16 -7.03
N ALA A 86 -0.31 4.42 -7.09
CA ALA A 86 -1.60 4.81 -7.64
C ALA A 86 -1.40 5.97 -8.62
N GLY A 87 -2.15 5.97 -9.72
CA GLY A 87 -2.12 7.01 -10.72
C GLY A 87 -2.97 6.66 -11.95
N ASP A 88 -3.65 7.66 -12.50
CA ASP A 88 -4.48 7.55 -13.72
C ASP A 88 -5.57 6.47 -13.64
N GLY A 89 -6.23 6.34 -12.49
CA GLY A 89 -7.24 5.33 -12.22
C GLY A 89 -6.69 3.94 -11.98
N GLN A 90 -5.37 3.76 -11.91
CA GLN A 90 -4.73 2.47 -11.68
C GLN A 90 -4.20 2.39 -10.26
N LEU A 91 -4.40 1.22 -9.65
CA LEU A 91 -3.79 0.84 -8.38
C LEU A 91 -2.92 -0.38 -8.60
N TRP A 92 -1.67 -0.30 -8.17
CA TRP A 92 -0.69 -1.36 -8.31
C TRP A 92 -0.04 -1.66 -6.97
N PHE A 93 0.29 -2.93 -6.77
CA PHE A 93 1.06 -3.39 -5.64
C PHE A 93 2.33 -4.10 -6.07
N GLY A 94 3.31 -4.11 -5.17
CA GLY A 94 4.41 -5.06 -5.17
C GLY A 94 4.45 -5.76 -3.82
N GLY A 95 4.72 -7.06 -3.81
CA GLY A 95 4.45 -7.84 -2.60
C GLY A 95 4.99 -9.25 -2.58
N PHE A 96 4.70 -9.88 -1.44
CA PHE A 96 5.02 -11.23 -1.00
C PHE A 96 3.93 -12.24 -1.35
N ASP A 97 2.65 -11.89 -1.25
CA ASP A 97 1.53 -12.80 -1.53
C ASP A 97 0.24 -11.98 -1.70
N PHE A 98 -0.66 -12.37 -2.61
CA PHE A 98 -1.96 -11.73 -2.81
C PHE A 98 -3.12 -12.55 -2.20
N ASP A 99 -2.91 -13.80 -1.79
CA ASP A 99 -3.97 -14.68 -1.32
C ASP A 99 -3.73 -15.18 0.11
N PRO A 100 -4.49 -14.72 1.12
CA PRO A 100 -4.33 -15.20 2.50
C PRO A 100 -4.75 -16.67 2.70
N SER A 101 -5.38 -17.30 1.72
CA SER A 101 -5.72 -18.74 1.71
C SER A 101 -4.70 -19.60 0.96
N SER A 102 -3.75 -18.95 0.25
CA SER A 102 -2.69 -19.59 -0.48
C SER A 102 -1.65 -20.19 0.47
N SER A 103 -1.33 -21.46 0.25
CA SER A 103 -0.11 -22.08 0.78
C SER A 103 1.08 -21.89 -0.16
N ALA A 104 0.91 -21.17 -1.27
CA ALA A 104 2.01 -20.70 -2.10
C ALA A 104 2.72 -19.61 -1.31
N GLY A 105 3.80 -19.99 -0.63
CA GLY A 105 4.58 -19.08 0.19
C GLY A 105 5.14 -17.89 -0.60
N ASP A 106 5.82 -17.00 0.12
CA ASP A 106 6.46 -15.78 -0.39
C ASP A 106 6.86 -15.83 -1.88
N GLU A 107 6.21 -14.99 -2.70
CA GLU A 107 6.46 -14.78 -4.13
C GLU A 107 7.25 -13.47 -4.36
N PRO A 108 8.57 -13.44 -4.12
CA PRO A 108 9.38 -12.25 -4.36
C PRO A 108 9.31 -11.77 -5.82
N GLY A 109 9.41 -10.45 -5.99
CA GLY A 109 9.31 -9.80 -7.30
C GLY A 109 7.91 -9.79 -7.91
N LEU A 110 6.87 -10.23 -7.19
CA LEU A 110 5.48 -10.15 -7.63
C LEU A 110 4.99 -8.70 -7.68
N VAL A 111 4.42 -8.34 -8.82
CA VAL A 111 3.75 -7.05 -9.07
C VAL A 111 2.36 -7.34 -9.59
N GLY A 112 1.35 -6.66 -9.07
CA GLY A 112 -0.01 -6.85 -9.56
C GLY A 112 -0.82 -5.58 -9.62
N GLN A 113 -1.82 -5.62 -10.51
CA GLN A 113 -2.81 -4.57 -10.63
C GLN A 113 -4.02 -4.94 -9.79
N VAL A 114 -4.55 -3.95 -9.09
CA VAL A 114 -5.73 -4.06 -8.24
C VAL A 114 -6.86 -3.25 -8.87
N ASP A 115 -8.07 -3.76 -8.78
CA ASP A 115 -9.27 -2.96 -8.97
C ASP A 115 -9.35 -1.92 -7.84
N PRO A 116 -9.23 -0.62 -8.15
CA PRO A 116 -9.24 0.43 -7.14
C PRO A 116 -10.57 0.52 -6.38
N ALA A 117 -11.65 -0.06 -6.92
CA ALA A 117 -12.96 -0.03 -6.29
C ALA A 117 -13.18 -1.18 -5.31
N THR A 118 -12.81 -2.40 -5.73
CA THR A 118 -13.09 -3.64 -5.00
C THR A 118 -11.88 -4.18 -4.24
N LEU A 119 -10.69 -3.62 -4.48
CA LEU A 119 -9.39 -4.07 -3.97
C LEU A 119 -9.03 -5.53 -4.35
N GLN A 120 -9.67 -6.06 -5.38
CA GLN A 120 -9.37 -7.39 -5.93
C GLN A 120 -8.22 -7.33 -6.94
N ALA A 121 -7.37 -8.35 -6.99
CA ALA A 121 -6.34 -8.44 -8.03
C ALA A 121 -7.04 -8.63 -9.36
N LEU A 122 -6.64 -7.81 -10.33
CA LEU A 122 -7.01 -7.97 -11.73
C LEU A 122 -6.01 -8.90 -12.43
N ARG A 123 -4.72 -8.77 -12.08
CA ARG A 123 -3.63 -9.57 -12.65
C ARG A 123 -2.34 -9.41 -11.86
N THR A 124 -1.41 -10.33 -12.09
CA THR A 124 -0.06 -10.30 -11.52
C THR A 124 1.01 -10.66 -12.56
N THR A 125 2.25 -10.25 -12.30
CA THR A 125 3.43 -10.57 -13.09
C THR A 125 4.68 -10.51 -12.21
N HIS A 126 5.73 -11.26 -12.56
CA HIS A 126 7.03 -11.13 -11.91
C HIS A 126 7.94 -10.20 -12.72
N VAL A 127 8.50 -9.20 -12.07
CA VAL A 127 9.49 -8.33 -12.71
C VAL A 127 10.86 -8.97 -12.80
N ASP A 128 11.19 -9.92 -11.92
CA ASP A 128 12.38 -10.74 -12.02
C ASP A 128 12.17 -12.00 -11.18
N ALA A 129 11.90 -13.13 -11.83
CA ALA A 129 11.65 -14.40 -11.13
C ALA A 129 12.89 -14.94 -10.39
N THR A 130 14.06 -14.34 -10.62
CA THR A 130 15.32 -14.71 -9.94
C THR A 130 15.68 -13.74 -8.82
N ALA A 131 15.14 -12.52 -8.85
CA ALA A 131 15.32 -11.58 -7.76
C ALA A 131 14.50 -12.04 -6.56
N GLN A 132 15.18 -12.47 -5.50
CA GLN A 132 14.59 -12.61 -4.17
C GLN A 132 14.38 -11.22 -3.52
N THR A 133 13.80 -10.29 -4.28
CA THR A 133 13.56 -8.93 -3.82
C THR A 133 12.18 -8.82 -3.21
N TYR A 134 12.19 -8.25 -2.01
CA TYR A 134 10.99 -7.84 -1.28
C TYR A 134 10.90 -6.32 -1.19
N ARG A 135 11.68 -5.61 -2.00
CA ARG A 135 11.76 -4.15 -1.99
C ARG A 135 11.61 -3.64 -3.41
N LEU A 136 10.38 -3.30 -3.75
CA LEU A 136 10.06 -2.72 -5.05
C LEU A 136 9.75 -1.22 -4.90
N HIS A 137 10.31 -0.42 -5.79
CA HIS A 137 9.94 0.99 -5.94
C HIS A 137 9.07 1.12 -7.17
N MET A 138 7.88 1.70 -7.00
CA MET A 138 6.86 1.71 -8.06
C MET A 138 6.31 3.10 -8.30
N ALA A 139 6.13 3.44 -9.57
CA ALA A 139 5.48 4.66 -10.02
C ALA A 139 4.49 4.34 -11.16
N ALA A 140 3.20 4.49 -10.88
CA ALA A 140 2.13 4.41 -11.87
C ALA A 140 1.84 5.81 -12.45
N ALA A 141 1.99 5.96 -13.76
CA ALA A 141 1.66 7.18 -14.49
C ALA A 141 1.56 6.92 -16.00
N ASN A 142 0.72 7.71 -16.67
CA ASN A 142 0.39 7.65 -18.09
C ASN A 142 0.01 6.24 -18.56
N GLY A 143 -0.77 5.54 -17.74
CA GLY A 143 -1.20 4.17 -18.03
C GLY A 143 -0.05 3.15 -18.07
N VAL A 144 1.06 3.42 -17.39
CA VAL A 144 2.22 2.51 -17.27
C VAL A 144 2.59 2.44 -15.80
N VAL A 145 3.05 1.27 -15.34
CA VAL A 145 3.76 1.18 -14.06
C VAL A 145 5.25 0.91 -14.30
N TRP A 146 6.07 1.75 -13.69
CA TRP A 146 7.52 1.60 -13.64
C TRP A 146 7.88 0.93 -12.33
N VAL A 147 8.68 -0.14 -12.40
CA VAL A 147 9.10 -0.92 -11.24
C VAL A 147 10.62 -0.98 -11.22
N LEU A 148 11.24 -0.36 -10.22
CA LEU A 148 12.66 -0.48 -9.97
C LEU A 148 12.89 -1.61 -8.96
N VAL A 149 13.74 -2.56 -9.34
CA VAL A 149 14.33 -3.57 -8.46
C VAL A 149 15.69 -3.03 -8.00
N PRO A 150 15.83 -2.54 -6.75
CA PRO A 150 17.07 -1.91 -6.28
C PRO A 150 18.27 -2.85 -6.29
N GLU A 151 18.07 -4.11 -5.93
CA GLU A 151 19.12 -5.10 -5.80
C GLU A 151 19.87 -5.35 -7.11
N THR A 152 19.13 -5.34 -8.23
CA THR A 152 19.68 -5.51 -9.58
C THR A 152 19.82 -4.18 -10.32
N SER A 153 19.40 -3.07 -9.71
CA SER A 153 19.30 -1.75 -10.35
C SER A 153 18.57 -1.77 -11.69
N THR A 154 17.61 -2.68 -11.84
CA THR A 154 16.87 -2.87 -13.09
C THR A 154 15.52 -2.19 -13.02
N LEU A 155 15.18 -1.41 -14.06
CA LEU A 155 13.92 -0.71 -14.19
C LEU A 155 13.04 -1.41 -15.23
N TYR A 156 11.89 -1.92 -14.78
CA TYR A 156 10.89 -2.56 -15.61
C TYR A 156 9.79 -1.58 -15.96
N ARG A 157 9.30 -1.69 -17.19
CA ARG A 157 8.13 -0.97 -17.70
C ARG A 157 7.02 -1.98 -17.95
N ILE A 158 5.94 -1.90 -17.20
CA ILE A 158 4.77 -2.76 -17.39
C ILE A 158 3.65 -1.92 -18.00
N THR A 159 3.13 -2.39 -19.14
CA THR A 159 1.98 -1.78 -19.81
C THR A 159 0.74 -2.64 -19.56
N PRO A 160 -0.39 -2.03 -19.18
CA PRO A 160 -1.64 -2.70 -18.97
C PRO A 160 -2.22 -3.48 -20.15
#